data_AF-A0A920RGB5-F1
#
_entry.id   AF-A0A920RGB5-F1
#
_cell.length_a   1.000
_cell.length_b   1.000
_cell.length_c   1.000
_cell.angle_alpha   90.00
_cell.angle_beta   90.00
_cell.angle_gamma   90.00
#
_symmetry.space_group_name_H-M   'P 1'
#
loop_
_entity.id
_entity.type
_entity.pdbx_description
1 polymer ?
#
loop_
_entity_poly.entity_id
_entity_poly.type
_entity_poly.pdbx_seq_one_letter_code
_entity_poly.pdbx_strand_id
1 'polypeptide(L)'
;MALTIEITKGVDGGIPIAVVPFKWQGQSALPADVGDIIAADLYRSGQFNPLPVDDFLSRPSDQSEIKYKDWRLIKAVNLVVGRVTQLDTDRYAVRFQLFDVFRERQLIGFRWEVPGSDLRKIAHQISDKVYEALTGRPGAFDSRIAYVTMLRTASNGSEYQLMVADADGYRAKADST
;
A
#
# COMPACT_ATOMS: atom_id res chain seq x y z
N MET A 1 -24.07 -4.52 6.35
CA MET A 1 -23.31 -5.65 5.75
C MET A 1 -22.07 -5.05 5.11
N ALA A 2 -20.87 -5.38 5.59
CA ALA A 2 -19.62 -4.94 5.00
C ALA A 2 -19.16 -6.01 4.01
N LEU A 3 -18.71 -5.59 2.82
CA LEU A 3 -18.19 -6.50 1.80
C LEU A 3 -16.76 -6.89 2.22
N THR A 4 -16.59 -8.11 2.73
CA THR A 4 -15.27 -8.69 2.98
C THR A 4 -14.82 -9.39 1.71
N ILE A 5 -13.81 -8.85 1.02
CA ILE A 5 -13.16 -9.57 -0.07
C ILE A 5 -12.25 -10.64 0.56
N GLU A 6 -12.74 -11.88 0.62
CA GLU A 6 -11.89 -13.04 0.89
C GLU A 6 -11.12 -13.39 -0.39
N ILE A 7 -9.81 -13.15 -0.38
CA ILE A 7 -8.90 -13.64 -1.42
C ILE A 7 -8.74 -15.15 -1.22
N THR A 8 -9.62 -15.93 -1.86
CA THR A 8 -9.51 -17.38 -1.90
C THR A 8 -8.45 -17.77 -2.94
N LYS A 9 -7.27 -18.15 -2.44
CA LYS A 9 -6.04 -18.55 -3.17
C LYS A 9 -5.22 -17.37 -3.73
N GLY A 10 -4.22 -16.94 -2.95
CA GLY A 10 -3.07 -16.24 -3.50
C GLY A 10 -2.38 -17.15 -4.53
N VAL A 11 -2.04 -16.57 -5.68
CA VAL A 11 -1.30 -17.26 -6.74
C VAL A 11 0.11 -17.51 -6.21
N ASP A 12 0.50 -18.78 -6.04
CA ASP A 12 1.90 -19.20 -5.92
C ASP A 12 2.62 -18.78 -7.22
N GLY A 13 3.06 -17.52 -7.33
CA GLY A 13 3.68 -17.00 -8.56
C GLY A 13 3.90 -15.50 -8.69
N GLY A 14 3.42 -14.67 -7.74
CA GLY A 14 3.67 -13.22 -7.79
C GLY A 14 5.17 -12.87 -7.70
N ILE A 15 5.57 -11.74 -8.29
CA ILE A 15 6.96 -11.24 -8.24
C ILE A 15 7.34 -10.97 -6.78
N PRO A 16 8.38 -11.64 -6.22
CA PRO A 16 8.79 -11.43 -4.84
C PRO A 16 9.26 -9.99 -4.59
N ILE A 17 8.62 -9.31 -3.65
CA ILE A 17 8.97 -7.95 -3.25
C ILE A 17 9.05 -7.85 -1.73
N ALA A 18 10.12 -7.26 -1.21
CA ALA A 18 10.20 -6.94 0.20
C ALA A 18 9.69 -5.51 0.41
N VAL A 19 8.67 -5.34 1.25
CA VAL A 19 8.21 -4.02 1.71
C VAL A 19 8.59 -3.89 3.17
N VAL A 20 9.67 -3.17 3.45
CA VAL A 20 10.15 -3.00 4.82
C VAL A 20 9.20 -2.08 5.58
N PRO A 21 8.79 -2.43 6.82
CA PRO A 21 8.00 -1.54 7.66
C PRO A 21 8.67 -0.17 7.74
N PHE A 22 7.93 0.87 7.40
CA PHE A 22 8.49 2.21 7.29
C PHE A 22 8.96 2.67 8.66
N LYS A 23 10.19 3.18 8.74
CA LYS A 23 10.73 3.69 10.00
C LYS A 23 9.91 4.88 10.47
N TRP A 24 9.30 4.75 11.65
CA TRP A 24 8.58 5.84 12.29
C TRP A 24 9.54 6.74 13.09
N GLN A 25 9.42 8.05 12.91
CA GLN A 25 10.16 9.07 13.63
C GLN A 25 9.20 10.16 14.11
N GLY A 26 8.58 9.97 15.27
CA GLY A 26 7.71 10.97 15.88
C GLY A 26 7.45 10.68 17.34
N GLN A 27 6.69 11.57 17.98
CA GLN A 27 6.37 11.48 19.40
C GLN A 27 4.99 10.89 19.65
N SER A 28 4.06 11.03 18.70
CA SER A 28 2.72 10.44 18.78
C SER A 28 2.67 9.04 18.16
N ALA A 29 1.56 8.34 18.36
CA ALA A 29 1.25 7.15 17.58
C ALA A 29 1.14 7.50 16.09
N LEU A 30 1.65 6.63 15.22
CA LEU A 30 1.54 6.79 13.78
C LEU A 30 0.07 6.54 13.36
N PRO A 31 -0.59 7.47 12.65
CA PRO A 31 -2.02 7.32 12.31
C PRO A 31 -2.33 6.16 11.36
N ALA A 32 -1.38 5.76 10.51
CA ALA A 32 -1.53 4.67 9.56
C ALA A 32 -0.18 4.01 9.24
N ASP A 33 -0.14 2.69 9.18
CA ASP A 33 1.05 1.95 8.75
C ASP A 33 1.18 1.97 7.22
N VAL A 34 2.03 2.87 6.73
CA VAL A 34 2.27 3.06 5.30
C VAL A 34 2.85 1.79 4.65
N GLY A 35 3.73 1.07 5.35
CA GLY A 35 4.38 -0.13 4.81
C GLY A 35 3.38 -1.26 4.60
N ASP A 36 2.51 -1.49 5.59
CA ASP A 36 1.50 -2.54 5.53
C ASP A 36 0.45 -2.27 4.43
N ILE A 37 0.05 -1.01 4.24
CA ILE A 37 -0.88 -0.64 3.17
C ILE A 37 -0.25 -0.91 1.79
N ILE A 38 1.02 -0.54 1.60
CA ILE A 38 1.74 -0.80 0.34
C ILE A 38 1.83 -2.29 0.07
N ALA A 39 2.22 -3.09 1.07
CA ALA A 39 2.28 -4.55 0.93
C ALA A 39 0.91 -5.12 0.56
N ALA A 40 -0.15 -4.71 1.25
CA ALA A 40 -1.50 -5.19 1.00
C ALA A 40 -2.02 -4.84 -0.41
N ASP A 41 -1.75 -3.63 -0.91
CA ASP A 41 -2.10 -3.21 -2.26
C ASP A 41 -1.39 -4.05 -3.33
N LEU A 42 -0.07 -4.21 -3.18
CA LEU A 42 0.73 -4.98 -4.12
C LEU A 42 0.31 -6.45 -4.14
N TYR A 43 0.00 -7.03 -2.97
CA TYR A 43 -0.55 -8.39 -2.89
C TYR A 43 -1.91 -8.50 -3.59
N ARG A 44 -2.84 -7.56 -3.31
CA ARG A 44 -4.17 -7.52 -3.94
C ARG A 44 -4.14 -7.39 -5.46
N SER A 45 -3.07 -6.82 -6.02
CA SER A 45 -2.88 -6.73 -7.47
C SER A 45 -2.73 -8.09 -8.15
N GLY A 46 -2.36 -9.14 -7.42
CA GLY A 46 -2.04 -10.47 -7.95
C GLY A 46 -0.72 -10.55 -8.74
N GLN A 47 -0.06 -9.43 -9.00
CA GLN A 47 1.21 -9.36 -9.73
C GLN A 47 2.42 -9.57 -8.81
N PHE A 48 2.31 -9.22 -7.53
CA PHE A 48 3.39 -9.23 -6.57
C PHE A 48 3.12 -10.18 -5.42
N ASN A 49 4.21 -10.69 -4.82
CA ASN A 49 4.18 -11.47 -3.60
C ASN A 49 5.03 -10.76 -2.54
N PRO A 50 4.43 -9.90 -1.69
CA PRO A 50 5.13 -9.30 -0.58
C PRO A 50 5.66 -10.37 0.38
N LEU A 51 6.95 -10.34 0.65
CA LEU A 51 7.59 -11.30 1.54
C LEU A 51 7.20 -11.03 3.02
N PRO A 52 7.02 -12.08 3.84
CA PRO A 52 6.75 -11.94 5.27
C PRO A 52 7.85 -11.13 5.97
N VAL A 53 7.44 -10.20 6.83
CA VAL A 53 8.37 -9.33 7.57
C VAL A 53 9.29 -10.12 8.51
N ASP A 54 8.85 -11.29 8.98
CA ASP A 54 9.64 -12.19 9.84
C ASP A 54 10.81 -12.84 9.11
N ASP A 55 10.79 -12.87 7.77
CA ASP A 55 11.92 -13.36 6.97
C ASP A 55 13.02 -12.28 6.83
N PHE A 56 12.75 -11.01 7.18
CA PHE A 56 13.68 -9.92 6.93
C PHE A 56 14.88 -9.95 7.88
N LEU A 57 16.08 -10.08 7.32
CA LEU A 57 17.34 -10.08 8.07
C LEU A 57 17.75 -8.67 8.58
N SER A 58 17.17 -7.61 8.00
CA SER A 58 17.38 -6.23 8.42
C SER A 58 16.17 -5.35 8.09
N ARG A 59 16.07 -4.19 8.73
CA ARG A 59 15.00 -3.20 8.51
C ARG A 59 15.56 -1.83 8.10
N PRO A 60 16.20 -1.73 6.92
CA PRO A 60 16.75 -0.49 6.43
C PRO A 60 15.64 0.51 6.12
N SER A 61 15.95 1.78 6.32
CA SER A 61 15.07 2.91 6.08
C SER A 61 15.62 3.87 5.03
N ASP A 62 16.90 3.72 4.65
CA ASP A 62 17.62 4.48 3.62
C ASP A 62 18.52 3.54 2.81
N GLN A 63 18.90 3.99 1.61
CA GLN A 63 19.82 3.27 0.72
C GLN A 63 21.14 2.84 1.40
N SER A 64 21.75 3.70 2.21
CA SER A 64 23.04 3.44 2.86
C SER A 64 22.99 2.29 3.87
N GLU A 65 21.80 1.92 4.35
CA GLU A 65 21.59 0.84 5.31
C GLU A 65 21.38 -0.51 4.61
N ILE A 66 21.17 -0.52 3.29
CA ILE A 66 20.81 -1.73 2.52
C ILE A 66 22.03 -2.61 2.28
N LYS A 67 21.94 -3.86 2.74
CA LYS A 67 22.83 -4.95 2.37
C LYS A 67 22.13 -5.85 1.36
N TYR A 68 22.33 -5.61 0.06
CA TYR A 68 21.60 -6.33 -0.99
C TYR A 68 21.75 -7.86 -0.93
N LYS A 69 22.86 -8.37 -0.39
CA LYS A 69 23.06 -9.80 -0.15
C LYS A 69 21.97 -10.41 0.73
N ASP A 70 21.55 -9.71 1.76
CA ASP A 70 20.55 -10.19 2.73
C ASP A 70 19.19 -10.41 2.04
N TRP A 71 18.82 -9.50 1.13
CA TRP A 71 17.60 -9.56 0.35
C TRP A 71 17.63 -10.68 -0.71
N ARG A 72 18.79 -10.94 -1.31
CA ARG A 72 18.97 -12.09 -2.22
C ARG A 72 18.81 -13.44 -1.51
N LEU A 73 19.24 -13.55 -0.24
CA LEU A 73 19.11 -14.79 0.53
C LEU A 73 17.64 -15.19 0.72
N ILE A 74 16.77 -14.21 0.92
CA ILE A 74 15.31 -14.42 1.04
C ILE A 74 14.57 -14.31 -0.30
N LYS A 75 15.31 -14.33 -1.42
CA LYS A 75 14.78 -14.31 -2.79
C LYS A 75 13.94 -13.07 -3.14
N ALA A 76 14.15 -11.95 -2.46
CA ALA A 76 13.53 -10.69 -2.84
C ALA A 76 14.12 -10.20 -4.17
N VAL A 77 13.25 -9.88 -5.15
CA VAL A 77 13.66 -9.30 -6.44
C VAL A 77 13.70 -7.78 -6.35
N ASN A 78 12.70 -7.20 -5.67
CA ASN A 78 12.58 -5.77 -5.44
C ASN A 78 12.50 -5.48 -3.94
N LEU A 79 12.91 -4.28 -3.56
CA LEU A 79 12.92 -3.83 -2.17
C LEU A 79 12.35 -2.42 -2.07
N VAL A 80 11.33 -2.24 -1.25
CA VAL A 80 10.76 -0.95 -0.86
C VAL A 80 11.20 -0.66 0.58
N VAL A 81 11.82 0.50 0.77
CA VAL A 81 12.18 1.03 2.09
C VAL A 81 11.65 2.45 2.21
N GLY A 82 11.45 2.90 3.45
CA GLY A 82 11.00 4.25 3.69
C GLY A 82 11.01 4.65 5.15
N ARG A 83 10.59 5.89 5.36
CA ARG A 83 10.35 6.45 6.69
C ARG A 83 9.16 7.40 6.67
N VAL A 84 8.52 7.51 7.83
CA VAL A 84 7.56 8.55 8.12
C VAL A 84 8.13 9.36 9.29
N THR A 85 8.25 10.68 9.10
CA THR A 85 8.78 11.60 10.11
C THR A 85 7.69 12.59 10.48
N GLN A 86 7.39 12.72 11.77
CA GLN A 86 6.53 13.78 12.28
C GLN A 86 7.24 15.13 12.15
N LEU A 87 6.62 16.07 11.46
CA LEU A 87 7.13 17.44 11.33
C LEU A 87 6.55 18.36 12.41
N ASP A 88 5.28 18.14 12.78
CA ASP A 88 4.57 18.82 13.87
C ASP A 88 3.33 18.00 14.32
N THR A 89 2.37 18.63 14.99
CA THR A 89 1.17 17.99 15.52
C THR A 89 0.37 17.19 14.49
N ASP A 90 0.26 17.65 13.24
CA ASP A 90 -0.56 16.97 12.22
C ASP A 90 0.12 16.86 10.85
N ARG A 91 1.38 17.30 10.68
CA ARG A 91 2.12 17.14 9.42
C ARG A 91 3.20 16.09 9.52
N TYR A 92 3.34 15.34 8.43
CA TYR A 92 4.23 14.19 8.32
C TYR A 92 5.01 14.26 7.01
N ALA A 93 6.31 14.02 7.06
CA ALA A 93 7.13 13.75 5.88
C ALA A 93 7.18 12.25 5.62
N VAL A 94 6.68 11.80 4.48
CA VAL A 94 6.78 10.41 4.01
C VAL A 94 7.84 10.34 2.93
N ARG A 95 8.85 9.49 3.11
CA ARG A 95 9.87 9.19 2.10
C ARG A 95 9.82 7.70 1.79
N PHE A 96 9.90 7.34 0.52
CA PHE A 96 10.17 5.97 0.10
C PHE A 96 11.19 5.90 -1.02
N GLN A 97 11.82 4.74 -1.15
CA GLN A 97 12.73 4.38 -2.23
C GLN A 97 12.44 2.94 -2.65
N LEU A 98 12.43 2.70 -3.96
CA LEU A 98 12.31 1.38 -4.57
C LEU A 98 13.65 0.99 -5.18
N PHE A 99 14.09 -0.24 -4.92
CA PHE A 99 15.35 -0.79 -5.38
C PHE A 99 15.16 -2.09 -6.16
N ASP A 100 16.02 -2.27 -7.16
CA ASP A 100 16.29 -3.55 -7.79
C ASP A 100 17.40 -4.25 -7.00
N VAL A 101 17.09 -5.41 -6.41
CA VAL A 101 18.02 -6.14 -5.52
C VAL A 101 19.16 -6.80 -6.29
N PHE A 102 18.92 -7.19 -7.55
CA PHE A 102 19.93 -7.87 -8.37
C PHE A 102 20.90 -6.87 -9.00
N ARG A 103 20.38 -5.76 -9.52
CA ARG A 103 21.17 -4.67 -10.12
C ARG A 103 21.74 -3.70 -9.07
N GLU A 104 21.39 -3.88 -7.80
CA GLU A 104 21.85 -3.10 -6.65
C GLU A 104 21.69 -1.58 -6.85
N ARG A 105 20.57 -1.16 -7.44
CA ARG A 105 20.32 0.24 -7.78
C ARG A 105 18.93 0.69 -7.39
N GLN A 106 18.81 1.98 -7.06
CA GLN A 106 17.52 2.62 -6.92
C GLN A 106 16.83 2.73 -8.29
N LEU A 107 15.55 2.38 -8.33
CA LEU A 107 14.68 2.59 -9.49
C LEU A 107 13.98 3.95 -9.40
N ILE A 108 13.32 4.21 -8.27
CA ILE A 108 12.60 5.47 -7.99
C ILE A 108 12.68 5.82 -6.51
N GLY A 109 12.40 7.07 -6.17
CA GLY A 109 12.24 7.51 -4.79
C GLY A 109 11.57 8.88 -4.74
N PHE A 110 10.72 9.09 -3.75
CA PHE A 110 9.94 10.31 -3.61
C PHE A 110 9.81 10.72 -2.15
N ARG A 111 9.45 11.98 -1.94
CA ARG A 111 9.14 12.56 -0.63
C ARG A 111 7.89 13.42 -0.75
N TRP A 112 6.98 13.27 0.22
CA TRP A 112 5.82 14.13 0.39
C TRP A 112 5.77 14.68 1.81
N GLU A 113 5.10 15.82 1.95
CA GLU A 113 4.68 16.36 3.24
C GLU A 113 3.16 16.46 3.22
N VAL A 114 2.49 15.77 4.14
CA VAL A 114 1.04 15.61 4.15
C VAL A 114 0.48 15.72 5.56
N PRO A 115 -0.81 16.09 5.70
CA PRO A 115 -1.51 15.95 6.97
C PRO A 115 -1.64 14.45 7.36
N GLY A 116 -1.83 14.16 8.64
CA GLY A 116 -1.97 12.78 9.14
C GLY A 116 -3.15 12.04 8.51
N SER A 117 -4.21 12.77 8.19
CA SER A 117 -5.42 12.26 7.50
C SER A 117 -5.15 11.71 6.09
N ASP A 118 -4.05 12.14 5.44
CA ASP A 118 -3.71 11.75 4.08
C ASP A 118 -2.64 10.64 4.01
N LEU A 119 -2.14 10.14 5.14
CA LEU A 119 -1.12 9.08 5.16
C LEU A 119 -1.55 7.81 4.41
N ARG A 120 -2.82 7.41 4.54
CA ARG A 120 -3.37 6.26 3.81
C ARG A 120 -3.39 6.51 2.29
N LYS A 121 -3.82 7.70 1.88
CA LYS A 121 -3.82 8.10 0.47
C LYS A 121 -2.40 8.09 -0.12
N ILE A 122 -1.42 8.60 0.63
CA ILE A 122 -0.01 8.56 0.21
C ILE A 122 0.48 7.12 0.10
N ALA A 123 0.09 6.22 0.99
CA ALA A 123 0.46 4.81 0.88
C ALA A 123 -0.06 4.19 -0.44
N HIS A 124 -1.31 4.41 -0.81
CA HIS A 124 -1.86 3.96 -2.10
C HIS A 124 -1.13 4.55 -3.31
N GLN A 125 -0.79 5.85 -3.24
CA GLN A 125 -0.01 6.49 -4.30
C GLN A 125 1.41 5.91 -4.42
N ILE A 126 2.03 5.52 -3.30
CA ILE A 126 3.31 4.81 -3.33
C ILE A 126 3.12 3.44 -4.00
N SER A 127 2.07 2.70 -3.67
CA SER A 127 1.72 1.44 -4.34
C SER A 127 1.61 1.61 -5.85
N ASP A 128 0.93 2.67 -6.32
CA ASP A 128 0.78 2.98 -7.73
C ASP A 128 2.14 3.26 -8.39
N LYS A 129 3.03 4.00 -7.73
CA LYS A 129 4.38 4.28 -8.24
C LYS A 129 5.27 3.06 -8.27
N VAL A 130 5.18 2.19 -7.27
CA VAL A 130 5.92 0.92 -7.26
C VAL A 130 5.43 0.02 -8.39
N TYR A 131 4.11 -0.12 -8.55
CA TYR A 131 3.51 -0.92 -9.61
C TYR A 131 3.88 -0.40 -10.99
N GLU A 132 3.79 0.91 -11.22
CA GLU A 132 4.14 1.56 -12.48
C GLU A 132 5.62 1.37 -12.82
N ALA A 133 6.53 1.56 -11.85
CA ALA A 133 7.95 1.40 -12.07
C ALA A 133 8.35 -0.05 -12.40
N LEU A 134 7.62 -1.04 -11.89
CA LEU A 134 7.95 -2.46 -12.07
C LEU A 134 7.22 -3.12 -13.25
N THR A 135 6.06 -2.59 -13.65
CA THR A 135 5.22 -3.18 -14.72
C THR A 135 5.18 -2.34 -15.99
N GLY A 136 5.56 -1.06 -15.92
CA GLY A 136 5.39 -0.08 -16.99
C GLY A 136 3.91 0.32 -17.24
N ARG A 137 2.99 -0.06 -16.36
CA ARG A 137 1.55 0.25 -16.45
C ARG A 137 1.10 1.05 -15.23
N PRO A 138 0.22 2.04 -15.37
CA PRO A 138 -0.29 2.77 -14.22
C PRO A 138 -1.02 1.83 -13.25
N GLY A 139 -0.77 1.98 -11.95
CA GLY A 139 -1.57 1.36 -10.90
C GLY A 139 -2.94 2.03 -10.75
N ALA A 140 -3.85 1.37 -10.04
CA ALA A 140 -5.18 1.89 -9.73
C ALA A 140 -5.52 1.69 -8.23
N PHE A 141 -4.53 1.75 -7.35
CA PHE A 141 -4.74 1.56 -5.91
C PHE A 141 -5.36 2.80 -5.24
N ASP A 142 -5.19 4.00 -5.82
CA ASP A 142 -5.94 5.22 -5.46
C ASP A 142 -7.30 5.33 -6.20
N SER A 143 -7.77 4.25 -6.85
CA SER A 143 -9.08 4.26 -7.52
C SER A 143 -10.23 4.05 -6.55
N ARG A 144 -11.35 4.75 -6.78
CA ARG A 144 -12.61 4.56 -6.07
C ARG A 144 -13.49 3.59 -6.85
N ILE A 145 -14.00 2.54 -6.21
CA ILE A 145 -15.00 1.65 -6.77
C ILE A 145 -16.38 2.18 -6.39
N ALA A 146 -17.18 2.55 -7.39
CA ALA A 146 -18.61 2.77 -7.21
C ALA A 146 -19.33 1.42 -7.36
N TYR A 147 -20.12 1.03 -6.36
CA TYR A 147 -20.99 -0.14 -6.41
C TYR A 147 -22.43 0.26 -6.09
N VAL A 148 -23.40 -0.39 -6.74
CA VAL A 148 -24.83 -0.19 -6.46
C VAL A 148 -25.28 -1.31 -5.54
N THR A 149 -25.78 -0.97 -4.35
CA THR A 149 -26.41 -1.95 -3.46
C THR A 149 -27.93 -1.83 -3.57
N MET A 150 -28.62 -2.96 -3.69
CA MET A 150 -30.09 -3.03 -3.69
C MET A 150 -30.54 -3.40 -2.29
N LEU A 151 -31.17 -2.46 -1.58
CA LEU A 151 -31.90 -2.78 -0.36
C LEU A 151 -33.28 -3.26 -0.77
N ARG A 152 -33.56 -4.56 -0.55
CA ARG A 152 -34.92 -5.10 -0.70
C ARG A 152 -35.71 -4.80 0.56
N THR A 153 -36.58 -3.80 0.49
CA THR A 153 -37.57 -3.53 1.54
C THR A 153 -38.75 -4.49 1.36
N ALA A 154 -39.27 -5.07 2.44
CA ALA A 154 -40.33 -6.09 2.43
C ALA A 154 -41.68 -5.62 1.84
N SER A 155 -41.79 -4.35 1.43
CA SER A 155 -42.96 -3.75 0.81
C SER A 155 -42.58 -3.09 -0.52
N ASN A 156 -42.64 -3.86 -1.61
CA ASN A 156 -42.74 -3.44 -3.01
C ASN A 156 -41.97 -2.17 -3.47
N GLY A 157 -40.71 -2.01 -3.04
CA GLY A 157 -39.81 -0.98 -3.53
C GLY A 157 -38.37 -1.48 -3.47
N SER A 158 -37.67 -1.46 -4.61
CA SER A 158 -36.21 -1.62 -4.65
C SER A 158 -35.59 -0.24 -4.55
N GLU A 159 -34.91 0.04 -3.44
CA GLU A 159 -34.14 1.27 -3.30
C GLU A 159 -32.70 0.99 -3.76
N TYR A 160 -32.27 1.71 -4.79
CA TYR A 160 -30.91 1.60 -5.34
C TYR A 160 -30.07 2.72 -4.73
N GLN A 161 -29.07 2.36 -3.94
CA GLN A 161 -28.11 3.33 -3.41
C GLN A 161 -26.76 3.16 -4.12
N LEU A 162 -26.28 4.25 -4.71
CA LEU A 162 -24.92 4.34 -5.21
C LEU A 162 -23.98 4.53 -4.01
N MET A 163 -23.10 3.57 -3.80
CA MET A 163 -22.08 3.61 -2.77
C MET A 163 -20.73 3.77 -3.44
N VAL A 164 -19.97 4.78 -3.05
CA VAL A 164 -18.57 4.95 -3.47
C VAL A 164 -17.69 4.48 -2.31
N ALA A 165 -16.78 3.55 -2.57
CA ALA A 165 -15.74 3.11 -1.63
C ALA A 165 -14.38 3.19 -2.30
N ASP A 166 -13.32 3.35 -1.52
CA ASP A 166 -11.95 3.19 -2.03
C ASP A 166 -11.75 1.72 -2.46
N ALA A 167 -10.86 1.44 -3.41
CA ALA A 167 -10.66 0.08 -3.96
C ALA A 167 -10.23 -0.97 -2.92
N ASP A 168 -9.84 -0.53 -1.72
CA ASP A 168 -9.51 -1.35 -0.56
C ASP A 168 -10.67 -1.53 0.45
N GLY A 169 -11.87 -1.00 0.13
CA GLY A 169 -13.08 -1.11 0.95
C GLY A 169 -13.18 -0.11 2.11
N TYR A 170 -12.21 0.79 2.29
CA TYR A 170 -12.28 1.82 3.33
C TYR A 170 -13.10 3.03 2.83
N ARG A 171 -13.83 3.68 3.75
CA ARG A 171 -14.68 4.88 3.51
C ARG A 171 -15.87 4.68 2.55
N ALA A 172 -16.75 3.73 2.82
CA ALA A 172 -18.08 3.73 2.20
C ALA A 172 -18.84 5.02 2.58
N LYS A 173 -19.18 5.86 1.60
CA LYS A 173 -20.11 6.98 1.77
C LYS A 173 -21.32 6.76 0.85
N ALA A 174 -22.52 6.80 1.43
CA ALA A 174 -23.76 6.79 0.68
C ALA A 174 -23.92 8.13 -0.06
N ASP A 175 -24.09 8.08 -1.37
CA ASP A 175 -24.45 9.25 -2.15
C ASP A 175 -25.97 9.35 -2.19
N SER A 176 -26.53 10.27 -1.41
CA SER A 176 -27.96 10.61 -1.43
C SER A 176 -28.11 11.83 -2.34
N THR A 177 -28.40 11.58 -3.62
CA THR A 177 -28.98 12.62 -4.50
C THR A 177 -30.48 12.70 -4.25
#